data_AF-A0A026W174-F1
#
_entry.id   AF-A0A026W174-F1
#
_cell.length_a   1.000
_cell.length_b   1.000
_cell.length_c   1.000
_cell.angle_alpha   90.00
_cell.angle_beta   90.00
_cell.angle_gamma   90.00
#
_symmetry.space_group_name_H-M   'P 1'
#
loop_
_entity.id
_entity.type
_entity.pdbx_description
1 polymer ?
#
loop_
_entity_poly.entity_id
_entity_poly.type
_entity_poly.pdbx_seq_one_letter_code
_entity_poly.pdbx_strand_id
1 'polypeptide(L)'
;DLTYIYYGKELLPYVRHHYLKTVWEEFMNRPIEQQLFEEIITFVTQWFHPEKDIFYSDIEKELDQIAQDVMEYLEIENFRHPIFKISQKQFLFWKRNDLDQDQWDNCDARQILDILVKIFFHELKYHEIILSGTVNIIRNYLIEKSVYIVQVAILFQSIARRLGNIRCDLLCFPKLDLLSEKYWLLKWKPKYG
;
A
#
# COMPACT_ATOMS: atom_id res chain seq x y z
N ASP A 1 -36.07 6.89 -19.70
CA ASP A 1 -35.99 5.94 -20.82
C ASP A 1 -34.90 4.93 -20.50
N LEU A 2 -35.27 3.64 -20.43
CA LEU A 2 -34.40 2.54 -19.99
C LEU A 2 -33.29 2.23 -21.00
N THR A 3 -33.51 2.60 -22.27
CA THR A 3 -32.59 2.36 -23.39
C THR A 3 -31.28 3.13 -23.21
N TYR A 4 -31.36 4.41 -22.84
CA TYR A 4 -30.17 5.24 -22.59
C TYR A 4 -29.39 4.80 -21.35
N ILE A 5 -30.09 4.33 -20.31
CA ILE A 5 -29.45 3.79 -19.09
C ILE A 5 -28.67 2.52 -19.42
N TYR A 6 -29.24 1.65 -20.27
CA TYR A 6 -28.59 0.43 -20.73
C TYR A 6 -27.33 0.73 -21.53
N TYR A 7 -27.42 1.59 -22.56
CA TYR A 7 -26.24 1.99 -23.35
C TYR A 7 -25.18 2.72 -22.51
N GLY A 8 -25.60 3.53 -21.53
CA GLY A 8 -24.67 4.19 -20.62
C GLY A 8 -23.85 3.20 -19.79
N LYS A 9 -24.48 2.12 -19.30
CA LYS A 9 -23.77 1.05 -18.55
C LYS A 9 -22.82 0.24 -19.43
N GLU A 10 -23.21 -0.05 -20.67
CA GLU A 10 -22.37 -0.78 -21.62
C GLU A 10 -21.15 0.04 -22.08
N LEU A 11 -21.30 1.36 -22.24
CA LEU A 11 -20.21 2.24 -22.70
C LEU A 11 -19.26 2.69 -21.59
N LEU A 12 -19.71 2.71 -20.33
CA LEU A 12 -18.93 3.19 -19.19
C LEU A 12 -17.55 2.50 -19.05
N PRO A 13 -17.42 1.16 -19.16
CA PRO A 13 -16.12 0.50 -19.14
C PRO A 13 -15.16 1.01 -20.22
N TYR A 14 -15.64 1.16 -21.46
CA TYR A 14 -14.80 1.61 -22.58
C TYR A 14 -14.26 3.02 -22.36
N VAL A 15 -15.12 3.94 -21.90
CA VAL A 15 -14.72 5.33 -21.60
C VAL A 15 -13.70 5.36 -20.47
N ARG A 16 -13.94 4.59 -19.39
CA ARG A 16 -13.00 4.53 -18.27
C ARG A 16 -11.67 3.89 -18.64
N HIS A 17 -11.68 2.76 -19.36
CA HIS A 17 -10.44 2.13 -19.81
C HIS A 17 -9.64 3.05 -20.73
N HIS A 18 -10.30 3.80 -21.60
CA HIS A 18 -9.62 4.78 -22.45
C HIS A 18 -8.94 5.87 -21.62
N TYR A 19 -9.65 6.44 -20.63
CA TYR A 19 -9.06 7.40 -19.70
C TYR A 19 -7.90 6.80 -18.90
N LEU A 20 -8.08 5.61 -18.34
CA LEU A 20 -7.08 4.93 -17.51
C LEU A 20 -5.80 4.60 -18.29
N LYS A 21 -5.87 4.35 -19.60
CA LYS A 21 -4.66 4.19 -20.43
C LYS A 21 -3.79 5.44 -20.40
N THR A 22 -4.38 6.62 -20.57
CA THR A 22 -3.64 7.88 -20.50
C THR A 22 -3.01 8.09 -19.13
N VAL A 23 -3.78 7.86 -18.07
CA VAL A 23 -3.27 8.02 -16.70
C VAL A 23 -2.17 6.99 -16.38
N TRP A 24 -2.29 5.76 -16.89
CA TRP A 24 -1.26 4.73 -16.77
C TRP A 24 0.02 5.12 -17.52
N GLU A 25 -0.08 5.66 -18.73
CA GLU A 25 1.08 6.15 -19.49
C GLU A 25 1.77 7.30 -18.75
N GLU A 26 1.02 8.26 -18.20
CA GLU A 26 1.56 9.33 -17.36
C GLU A 26 2.28 8.79 -16.12
N PHE A 27 1.72 7.76 -15.47
CA PHE A 27 2.34 7.10 -14.32
C PHE A 27 3.65 6.39 -14.69
N MET A 28 3.65 5.60 -15.78
CA MET A 28 4.82 4.86 -16.25
C MET A 28 5.95 5.77 -16.73
N ASN A 29 5.64 7.01 -17.12
CA ASN A 29 6.63 8.02 -17.50
C ASN A 29 7.29 8.74 -16.31
N ARG A 30 6.85 8.50 -15.07
CA ARG A 30 7.48 9.05 -13.87
C ARG A 30 8.81 8.33 -13.57
N PRO A 31 9.75 8.96 -12.84
CA PRO A 31 10.92 8.27 -12.28
C PRO A 31 10.51 7.00 -11.51
N ILE A 32 11.36 5.97 -11.52
CA ILE A 32 11.03 4.66 -10.92
C ILE A 32 10.70 4.78 -9.43
N GLU A 33 11.36 5.71 -8.73
CA GLU A 33 11.14 6.00 -7.31
C GLU A 33 9.73 6.55 -7.06
N GLN A 34 9.09 7.14 -8.07
CA GLN A 34 7.74 7.71 -7.98
C GLN A 34 6.66 6.77 -8.52
N GLN A 35 7.03 5.55 -8.94
CA GLN A 35 6.10 4.53 -9.42
C GLN A 35 5.62 3.66 -8.24
N LEU A 36 4.78 4.24 -7.40
CA LEU A 36 4.38 3.65 -6.12
C LEU A 36 3.40 2.48 -6.30
N PHE A 37 3.62 1.37 -5.58
CA PHE A 37 2.78 0.17 -5.70
C PHE A 37 1.32 0.40 -5.32
N GLU A 38 1.03 1.29 -4.36
CA GLU A 38 -0.36 1.60 -4.00
C GLU A 38 -1.13 2.33 -5.13
N GLU A 39 -0.44 3.12 -5.98
CA GLU A 39 -1.04 3.70 -7.19
C GLU A 39 -1.34 2.59 -8.21
N ILE A 40 -0.42 1.63 -8.39
CA ILE A 40 -0.62 0.47 -9.28
C ILE A 40 -1.85 -0.34 -8.86
N ILE A 41 -2.02 -0.62 -7.56
CA ILE A 41 -3.22 -1.31 -7.06
C ILE A 41 -4.48 -0.49 -7.40
N THR A 42 -4.41 0.84 -7.25
CA THR A 42 -5.53 1.73 -7.57
C THR A 42 -5.91 1.60 -9.04
N PHE A 43 -4.94 1.64 -9.95
CA PHE A 43 -5.15 1.45 -11.40
C PHE A 43 -5.78 0.11 -11.72
N VAL A 44 -5.19 -0.98 -11.20
CA VAL A 44 -5.70 -2.34 -11.40
C VAL A 44 -7.16 -2.42 -10.96
N THR A 45 -7.48 -1.82 -9.80
CA THR A 45 -8.84 -1.90 -9.28
C THR A 45 -9.84 -1.07 -10.09
N GLN A 46 -9.47 0.14 -10.51
CA GLN A 46 -10.29 0.96 -11.41
C GLN A 46 -10.52 0.29 -12.77
N TRP A 47 -9.52 -0.43 -13.27
CA TRP A 47 -9.61 -1.15 -14.54
C TRP A 47 -10.61 -2.30 -14.49
N PHE A 48 -10.58 -3.11 -13.43
CA PHE A 48 -11.48 -4.25 -13.29
C PHE A 48 -12.86 -3.88 -12.72
N HIS A 49 -12.98 -2.73 -12.05
CA HIS A 49 -14.24 -2.22 -11.50
C HIS A 49 -14.58 -0.82 -12.04
N PRO A 50 -14.81 -0.69 -13.36
CA PRO A 50 -15.16 0.58 -13.99
C PRO A 50 -16.54 1.11 -13.58
N GLU A 51 -17.28 0.45 -12.71
CA GLU A 51 -18.51 0.96 -12.10
C GLU A 51 -18.27 1.68 -10.77
N LYS A 52 -17.11 1.48 -10.14
CA LYS A 52 -16.79 2.02 -8.82
C LYS A 52 -15.97 3.30 -8.90
N ASP A 53 -16.32 4.27 -8.07
CA ASP A 53 -15.54 5.50 -7.93
C ASP A 53 -14.47 5.27 -6.86
N ILE A 54 -13.26 4.95 -7.31
CA ILE A 54 -12.09 4.66 -6.49
C ILE A 54 -11.07 5.74 -6.82
N PHE A 55 -10.56 6.46 -5.82
CA PHE A 55 -9.54 7.47 -6.05
C PHE A 55 -8.30 7.18 -5.22
N TYR A 56 -7.13 7.39 -5.84
CA TYR A 56 -5.87 7.23 -5.13
C TYR A 56 -5.77 8.14 -3.89
N SER A 57 -6.38 9.33 -3.94
CA SER A 57 -6.42 10.26 -2.82
C SER A 57 -7.10 9.70 -1.57
N ASP A 58 -8.02 8.74 -1.72
CA ASP A 58 -8.70 8.14 -0.58
C ASP A 58 -7.80 7.09 0.08
N ILE A 59 -7.15 6.26 -0.74
CA ILE A 59 -6.12 5.31 -0.27
C ILE A 59 -4.97 6.06 0.39
N GLU A 60 -4.54 7.18 -0.20
CA GLU A 60 -3.47 8.02 0.34
C GLU A 60 -3.80 8.54 1.74
N LYS A 61 -5.03 9.03 1.97
CA LYS A 61 -5.48 9.50 3.29
C LYS A 61 -5.50 8.39 4.32
N GLU A 62 -5.96 7.20 3.95
CA GLU A 62 -6.00 6.05 4.86
C GLU A 62 -4.59 5.59 5.24
N LEU A 63 -3.67 5.54 4.27
CA LEU A 63 -2.26 5.25 4.54
C LEU A 63 -1.61 6.30 5.45
N ASP A 64 -1.93 7.58 5.25
CA ASP A 64 -1.44 8.67 6.10
C ASP A 64 -2.02 8.59 7.51
N GLN A 65 -3.29 8.20 7.67
CA GLN A 65 -3.91 7.99 8.97
C GLN A 65 -3.22 6.85 9.74
N ILE A 66 -2.98 5.70 9.09
CA ILE A 66 -2.30 4.59 9.77
C ILE A 66 -0.85 4.97 10.12
N ALA A 67 -0.17 5.72 9.26
CA ALA A 67 1.16 6.24 9.57
C ALA A 67 1.14 7.17 10.79
N GLN A 68 0.10 8.01 10.92
CA GLN A 68 -0.10 8.85 12.08
C GLN A 68 -0.36 8.02 13.35
N ASP A 69 -1.19 6.97 13.26
CA ASP A 69 -1.43 6.06 14.37
C ASP A 69 -0.10 5.43 14.85
N VAL A 70 0.75 4.95 13.92
CA VAL A 70 2.10 4.43 14.27
C VAL A 70 2.94 5.46 15.02
N MET A 71 2.91 6.73 14.59
CA MET A 71 3.64 7.81 15.25
C MET A 71 3.14 8.04 16.68
N GLU A 72 1.83 7.98 16.91
CA GLU A 72 1.22 8.15 18.24
C GLU A 72 1.60 7.01 19.19
N TYR A 73 1.54 5.76 18.73
CA TYR A 73 2.02 4.62 19.52
C TYR A 73 3.52 4.70 19.79
N LEU A 74 4.31 5.16 18.82
CA LEU A 74 5.75 5.32 18.99
C LEU A 74 6.09 6.45 19.97
N GLU A 75 5.28 7.49 20.06
CA GLU A 75 5.48 8.56 21.04
C GLU A 75 5.28 8.04 22.47
N ILE A 76 4.29 7.17 22.67
CA ILE A 76 4.02 6.50 23.95
C ILE A 76 5.16 5.54 24.32
N GLU A 77 5.61 4.70 23.38
CA GLU A 77 6.65 3.69 23.63
C GLU A 77 8.06 4.30 23.71
N ASN A 78 8.37 5.30 22.88
CA ASN A 78 9.66 5.96 22.82
C ASN A 78 9.59 7.39 22.23
N PHE A 79 9.19 8.37 23.04
CA PHE A 79 9.19 9.79 22.67
C PHE A 79 10.55 10.36 22.22
N ARG A 80 11.66 9.66 22.46
CA ARG A 80 13.01 10.09 22.05
C ARG A 80 13.41 9.59 20.68
N HIS A 81 12.55 8.82 20.00
CA HIS A 81 12.83 8.28 18.69
C HIS A 81 13.21 9.40 17.69
N PRO A 82 14.25 9.24 16.86
CA PRO A 82 14.74 10.37 16.05
C PRO A 82 13.75 10.82 14.96
N ILE A 83 12.73 10.02 14.64
CA ILE A 83 11.61 10.37 13.74
C ILE A 83 10.91 11.66 14.13
N PHE A 84 10.81 11.98 15.43
CA PHE A 84 10.17 13.20 15.91
C PHE A 84 11.00 14.47 15.64
N LYS A 85 12.26 14.32 15.21
CA LYS A 85 13.13 15.44 14.81
C LYS A 85 13.08 15.69 13.29
N ILE A 86 12.40 14.82 12.53
CA ILE A 86 12.33 14.91 11.08
C ILE A 86 11.36 16.00 10.65
N SER A 87 11.74 16.75 9.62
CA SER A 87 10.89 17.82 9.09
C SER A 87 9.72 17.26 8.27
N GLN A 88 8.59 17.99 8.26
CA GLN A 88 7.44 17.65 7.41
C GLN A 88 7.79 17.53 5.93
N LYS A 89 8.76 18.32 5.44
CA LYS A 89 9.25 18.23 4.05
C LYS A 89 9.84 16.86 3.75
N GLN A 90 10.52 16.26 4.72
CA GLN A 90 11.13 14.95 4.57
C GLN A 90 10.07 13.83 4.54
N PHE A 91 9.04 13.93 5.39
CA PHE A 91 7.90 12.99 5.32
C PHE A 91 7.18 13.07 3.97
N LEU A 92 6.94 14.28 3.44
CA LEU A 92 6.36 14.46 2.11
C LEU A 92 7.25 13.89 1.00
N PHE A 93 8.57 13.96 1.17
CA PHE A 93 9.53 13.37 0.25
C PHE A 93 9.43 11.85 0.25
N TRP A 94 9.49 11.20 1.41
CA TRP A 94 9.36 9.74 1.52
C TRP A 94 8.01 9.21 1.05
N LYS A 95 6.94 9.95 1.32
CA LYS A 95 5.60 9.59 0.85
C LYS A 95 5.55 9.36 -0.66
N ARG A 96 6.26 10.20 -1.42
CA ARG A 96 6.21 10.25 -2.89
C ARG A 96 7.37 9.56 -3.60
N ASN A 97 8.39 9.12 -2.86
CA ASN A 97 9.59 8.53 -3.43
C ASN A 97 9.98 7.26 -2.66
N ASP A 98 10.04 6.14 -3.37
CA ASP A 98 10.59 4.86 -2.92
C ASP A 98 12.10 4.86 -3.15
N LEU A 99 12.86 5.12 -2.08
CA LEU A 99 14.31 5.23 -2.15
C LEU A 99 14.95 3.86 -1.87
N ASP A 100 16.11 3.61 -2.46
CA ASP A 100 16.82 2.34 -2.31
C ASP A 100 17.43 2.14 -0.91
N GLN A 101 17.50 3.20 -0.08
CA GLN A 101 18.22 3.23 1.20
C GLN A 101 17.34 3.59 2.41
N ASP A 102 17.43 2.75 3.45
CA ASP A 102 16.88 2.98 4.78
C ASP A 102 17.47 4.25 5.41
N GLN A 103 16.59 5.06 6.03
CA GLN A 103 16.98 6.29 6.73
C GLN A 103 17.32 6.04 8.19
N TRP A 104 16.81 4.94 8.74
CA TRP A 104 17.00 4.55 10.13
C TRP A 104 18.16 3.56 10.30
N ASP A 105 18.71 3.52 11.50
CA ASP A 105 19.50 2.38 11.91
C ASP A 105 18.60 1.17 12.23
N ASN A 106 19.23 0.03 12.49
CA ASN A 106 18.51 -1.23 12.69
C ASN A 106 17.60 -1.23 13.93
N CYS A 107 17.93 -0.45 14.95
CA CYS A 107 17.17 -0.40 16.20
C CYS A 107 15.95 0.51 16.06
N ASP A 108 16.12 1.67 15.41
CA ASP A 108 15.06 2.63 15.14
C ASP A 108 14.05 2.06 14.13
N ALA A 109 14.54 1.47 13.03
CA ALA A 109 13.68 0.82 12.04
C ALA A 109 12.83 -0.30 12.68
N ARG A 110 13.44 -1.12 13.55
CA ARG A 110 12.74 -2.22 14.20
C ARG A 110 11.61 -1.74 15.11
N GLN A 111 11.80 -0.66 15.85
CA GLN A 111 10.74 -0.11 16.72
C GLN A 111 9.52 0.31 15.91
N ILE A 112 9.73 1.01 14.79
CA ILE A 112 8.64 1.39 13.88
C ILE A 112 7.94 0.15 13.31
N LEU A 113 8.71 -0.84 12.86
CA LEU A 113 8.16 -2.08 12.30
C LEU A 113 7.38 -2.90 13.33
N ASP A 114 7.85 -2.99 14.57
CA ASP A 114 7.17 -3.72 15.64
C ASP A 114 5.81 -3.07 15.97
N ILE A 115 5.74 -1.74 16.00
CA ILE A 115 4.48 -1.00 16.18
C ILE A 115 3.56 -1.19 14.97
N LEU A 116 4.09 -1.12 13.76
CA LEU A 116 3.32 -1.35 12.55
C LEU A 116 2.72 -2.76 12.51
N VAL A 117 3.49 -3.77 12.92
CA VAL A 117 3.00 -5.15 13.11
C VAL A 117 1.91 -5.21 14.19
N LYS A 118 2.09 -4.54 15.34
CA LYS A 118 1.05 -4.47 16.38
C LYS A 118 -0.25 -3.88 15.83
N ILE A 119 -0.18 -2.77 15.10
CA ILE A 119 -1.36 -2.12 14.52
C ILE A 119 -2.08 -3.03 13.53
N PHE A 120 -1.34 -3.68 12.62
CA PHE A 120 -1.93 -4.57 11.60
C PHE A 120 -2.55 -5.83 12.19
N PHE A 121 -1.92 -6.44 13.20
CA PHE A 121 -2.31 -7.76 13.69
C PHE A 121 -3.12 -7.74 15.00
N HIS A 122 -3.01 -6.68 15.81
CA HIS A 122 -3.69 -6.59 17.11
C HIS A 122 -4.82 -5.56 17.14
N GLU A 123 -4.60 -4.32 16.68
CA GLU A 123 -5.57 -3.22 16.84
C GLU A 123 -6.59 -3.18 15.70
N LEU A 124 -6.11 -3.18 14.45
CA LEU A 124 -6.98 -3.11 13.28
C LEU A 124 -7.57 -4.48 12.89
N LYS A 125 -7.34 -5.51 13.72
CA LYS A 125 -7.67 -6.93 13.50
C LYS A 125 -7.63 -7.29 12.02
N TYR A 126 -6.51 -7.51 11.34
CA TYR A 126 -6.35 -8.02 9.95
C TYR A 126 -7.63 -8.13 9.04
N HIS A 127 -8.63 -8.93 9.44
CA HIS A 127 -10.00 -8.96 8.91
C HIS A 127 -10.77 -7.61 8.82
N GLU A 128 -10.65 -6.67 9.77
CA GLU A 128 -11.32 -5.35 9.79
C GLU A 128 -10.66 -4.35 8.83
N ILE A 129 -9.33 -4.35 8.66
CA ILE A 129 -8.66 -3.63 7.54
C ILE A 129 -9.20 -4.14 6.19
N ILE A 130 -9.41 -5.45 6.08
CA ILE A 130 -9.96 -6.10 4.88
C ILE A 130 -11.44 -5.72 4.62
N LEU A 131 -12.19 -5.38 5.69
CA LEU A 131 -13.59 -4.94 5.63
C LEU A 131 -13.75 -3.42 5.47
N SER A 132 -12.76 -2.65 5.94
CA SER A 132 -12.62 -1.21 5.76
C SER A 132 -12.46 -0.86 4.27
N GLY A 133 -12.98 0.30 3.87
CA GLY A 133 -13.16 0.73 2.48
C GLY A 133 -11.92 0.59 1.59
N THR A 134 -10.71 0.81 2.15
CA THR A 134 -9.41 0.61 1.50
C THR A 134 -9.30 -0.73 0.80
N VAL A 135 -9.71 -1.80 1.50
CA VAL A 135 -9.61 -3.17 1.01
C VAL A 135 -10.94 -3.65 0.46
N ASN A 136 -12.08 -3.04 0.77
CA ASN A 136 -13.35 -3.44 0.16
C ASN A 136 -13.40 -3.16 -1.36
N ILE A 137 -12.60 -2.19 -1.80
CA ILE A 137 -12.31 -1.89 -3.20
C ILE A 137 -11.49 -3.02 -3.83
N ILE A 138 -10.48 -3.50 -3.12
CA ILE A 138 -9.49 -4.50 -3.52
C ILE A 138 -10.00 -5.96 -3.35
N ARG A 139 -10.94 -6.19 -2.42
CA ARG A 139 -11.52 -7.48 -2.00
C ARG A 139 -12.47 -8.05 -3.05
N ASN A 140 -13.04 -7.19 -3.88
CA ASN A 140 -13.99 -7.64 -4.91
C ASN A 140 -13.35 -8.48 -6.02
N TYR A 141 -12.03 -8.67 -6.01
CA TYR A 141 -11.37 -9.35 -7.11
C TYR A 141 -11.02 -10.83 -6.89
N LEU A 142 -10.61 -11.33 -5.71
CA LEU A 142 -10.01 -12.68 -5.66
C LEU A 142 -10.29 -13.46 -4.36
N ILE A 143 -10.97 -14.61 -4.48
CA ILE A 143 -11.21 -15.61 -3.41
C ILE A 143 -9.98 -16.53 -3.27
N GLU A 144 -8.76 -16.00 -3.33
CA GLU A 144 -7.53 -16.77 -3.09
C GLU A 144 -6.66 -16.12 -2.02
N LYS A 145 -6.31 -16.87 -0.97
CA LYS A 145 -5.46 -16.44 0.16
C LYS A 145 -4.16 -15.75 -0.27
N SER A 146 -3.61 -16.13 -1.43
CA SER A 146 -2.34 -15.63 -1.98
C SER A 146 -2.39 -14.14 -2.38
N VAL A 147 -3.55 -13.63 -2.77
CA VAL A 147 -3.73 -12.26 -3.28
C VAL A 147 -3.88 -11.26 -2.15
N TYR A 148 -4.52 -11.67 -1.05
CA TYR A 148 -4.64 -10.88 0.18
C TYR A 148 -3.27 -10.50 0.75
N ILE A 149 -2.30 -11.42 0.65
CA ILE A 149 -0.96 -11.18 1.22
C ILE A 149 -0.20 -10.11 0.42
N VAL A 150 -0.37 -10.06 -0.91
CA VAL A 150 0.26 -9.04 -1.77
C VAL A 150 -0.26 -7.64 -1.43
N GLN A 151 -1.56 -7.52 -1.18
CA GLN A 151 -2.19 -6.25 -0.85
C GLN A 151 -1.75 -5.76 0.52
N VAL A 152 -1.75 -6.65 1.52
CA VAL A 152 -1.26 -6.35 2.87
C VAL A 152 0.22 -5.97 2.83
N ALA A 153 1.02 -6.66 2.01
CA ALA A 153 2.42 -6.32 1.82
C ALA A 153 2.61 -4.91 1.25
N ILE A 154 1.82 -4.55 0.24
CA ILE A 154 1.88 -3.21 -0.37
C ILE A 154 1.43 -2.15 0.63
N LEU A 155 0.37 -2.38 1.41
CA LEU A 155 -0.05 -1.46 2.47
C LEU A 155 1.06 -1.27 3.52
N PHE A 156 1.64 -2.38 3.99
CA PHE A 156 2.72 -2.37 4.96
C PHE A 156 3.94 -1.60 4.44
N GLN A 157 4.38 -1.89 3.21
CA GLN A 157 5.47 -1.17 2.53
C GLN A 157 5.16 0.31 2.39
N SER A 158 3.93 0.65 2.01
CA SER A 158 3.50 2.03 1.80
C SER A 158 3.58 2.85 3.10
N ILE A 159 3.20 2.26 4.24
CA ILE A 159 3.25 2.92 5.55
C ILE A 159 4.70 2.99 6.06
N ALA A 160 5.44 1.88 5.98
CA ALA A 160 6.86 1.83 6.33
C ALA A 160 7.69 2.85 5.53
N ARG A 161 7.35 3.06 4.26
CA ARG A 161 7.95 4.08 3.41
C ARG A 161 7.67 5.49 3.94
N ARG A 162 6.42 5.80 4.28
CA ARG A 162 6.02 7.11 4.85
C ARG A 162 6.75 7.43 6.16
N LEU A 163 7.15 6.43 6.93
CA LEU A 163 7.77 6.58 8.25
C LEU A 163 9.31 6.55 8.25
N GLY A 164 9.95 6.79 7.11
CA GLY A 164 11.41 6.86 7.01
C GLY A 164 12.04 5.96 5.97
N ASN A 165 11.28 5.65 4.92
CA ASN A 165 11.73 4.81 3.82
C ASN A 165 12.33 3.48 4.33
N ILE A 166 11.63 2.82 5.27
CA ILE A 166 12.03 1.51 5.76
C ILE A 166 11.72 0.50 4.67
N ARG A 167 12.76 -0.08 4.07
CA ARG A 167 12.60 -1.00 2.95
C ARG A 167 12.19 -2.37 3.43
N CYS A 168 10.98 -2.75 3.06
CA CYS A 168 10.50 -4.12 3.17
C CYS A 168 10.41 -4.71 1.77
N ASP A 169 11.27 -5.66 1.41
CA ASP A 169 11.14 -6.37 0.15
C ASP A 169 10.06 -7.44 0.27
N LEU A 170 9.15 -7.49 -0.70
CA LEU A 170 8.22 -8.60 -0.83
C LEU A 170 8.98 -9.80 -1.41
N LEU A 171 9.28 -10.79 -0.58
CA LEU A 171 9.86 -12.05 -1.03
C LEU A 171 8.74 -13.02 -1.42
N CYS A 172 8.72 -13.36 -2.71
CA CYS A 172 8.00 -14.51 -3.21
C CYS A 172 8.92 -15.73 -3.14
N PHE A 173 8.56 -16.72 -2.32
CA PHE A 173 9.24 -18.01 -2.31
C PHE A 173 8.47 -18.99 -3.20
N PRO A 174 8.99 -19.35 -4.39
CA PRO A 174 8.48 -20.51 -5.10
C PRO A 174 8.95 -21.75 -4.33
N LYS A 175 8.04 -22.46 -3.65
CA LYS A 175 8.37 -23.76 -3.08
C LYS A 175 8.11 -24.86 -4.10
N LEU A 176 9.16 -25.66 -4.31
CA LEU A 176 9.20 -26.89 -5.08
C LEU A 176 8.34 -27.96 -4.38
N ASP A 177 7.03 -27.99 -4.63
CA ASP A 177 6.21 -29.22 -4.68
C ASP A 177 4.72 -28.88 -4.88
N LEU A 178 4.07 -29.69 -5.71
CA LEU A 178 2.83 -29.41 -6.46
C LEU A 178 1.52 -29.32 -5.63
N LEU A 179 1.57 -29.19 -4.29
CA LEU A 179 0.36 -29.29 -3.45
C LEU A 179 0.27 -28.34 -2.23
N SER A 180 1.09 -27.29 -2.09
CA SER A 180 0.97 -26.36 -0.94
C SER A 180 0.96 -24.88 -1.34
N GLU A 181 0.12 -24.10 -0.65
CA GLU A 181 -0.11 -22.66 -0.84
C GLU A 181 1.20 -21.85 -0.98
N LYS A 182 1.24 -20.89 -1.91
CA LYS A 182 2.36 -19.93 -2.04
C LYS A 182 2.39 -19.02 -0.80
N TYR A 183 3.52 -18.98 -0.09
CA TYR A 183 3.72 -18.06 1.04
C TYR A 183 4.53 -16.84 0.58
N TRP A 184 4.03 -15.65 0.91
CA TRP A 184 4.73 -14.39 0.70
C TRP A 184 5.23 -13.89 2.05
N LEU A 185 6.49 -13.45 2.11
CA LEU A 185 7.10 -12.90 3.31
C LEU A 185 7.62 -11.50 3.02
N LEU A 186 7.41 -10.56 3.94
CA LEU A 186 8.09 -9.27 3.91
C LEU A 186 9.47 -9.44 4.56
N LYS A 187 10.53 -9.21 3.79
CA LYS A 187 11.89 -9.15 4.32
C LYS A 187 12.32 -7.70 4.45
N TRP A 188 12.48 -7.23 5.67
CA TRP A 188 13.18 -5.98 5.91
C TRP A 188 14.66 -6.10 5.51
N LYS A 189 15.17 -5.11 4.77
CA LYS A 189 16.58 -4.99 4.38
C LYS A 189 17.25 -3.89 5.19
N PRO A 190 17.99 -4.22 6.27
CA PRO A 190 18.66 -3.22 7.09
C PRO A 190 19.73 -2.44 6.31
N LYS A 191 19.94 -1.18 6.68
CA LYS A 191 21.02 -0.31 6.15
C LYS A 191 22.42 -0.89 6.34
N TYR A 192 22.62 -1.62 7.44
CA TYR A 192 23.86 -2.30 7.78
C TYR A 192 23.54 -3.78 8.01
N GLY A 193 23.80 -4.61 7.01
CA GLY A 193 23.58 -6.06 7.03
C GLY A 193 24.19 -6.77 5.83
#